data_AF-A0AAW5XNI8-F1
#
_entry.id   AF-A0AAW5XNI8-F1
#
_cell.length_a   1.000
_cell.length_b   1.000
_cell.length_c   1.000
_cell.angle_alpha   90.00
_cell.angle_beta   90.00
_cell.angle_gamma   90.00
#
_symmetry.space_group_name_H-M   'P 1'
#
loop_
_entity.id
_entity.type
_entity.pdbx_description
1 polymer ?
#
loop_
_entity_poly.entity_id
_entity_poly.type
_entity_poly.pdbx_seq_one_letter_code
_entity_poly.pdbx_strand_id
1 'polypeptide(L)'
;MEQKELRLRRVQYLICDIMDEMNAESEKKNLEILQQVIDHLSGAIGDLVDPSSSYSIDYLERKVHTAHYLLFKNERKAYLCRK
;
A
#
# COMPACT_ATOMS: atom_id res chain seq x y z
N MET A 1 -23.97 7.50 0.22
CA MET A 1 -22.63 7.35 -0.38
C MET A 1 -22.67 6.18 -1.32
N GLU A 2 -22.19 6.39 -2.55
CA GLU A 2 -22.12 5.32 -3.54
C GLU A 2 -21.09 4.26 -3.10
N GLN A 3 -21.30 3.00 -3.46
CA GLN A 3 -20.41 1.88 -3.09
C GLN A 3 -18.94 2.14 -3.49
N LYS A 4 -18.75 2.85 -4.61
CA LYS A 4 -17.43 3.24 -5.13
C LYS A 4 -16.70 4.21 -4.19
N GLU A 5 -17.40 5.19 -3.63
CA GLU A 5 -16.81 6.18 -2.70
C GLU A 5 -16.32 5.52 -1.41
N LEU A 6 -17.09 4.57 -0.88
CA LEU A 6 -16.70 3.81 0.32
C LEU A 6 -15.43 2.98 0.09
N ARG A 7 -15.31 2.38 -1.09
CA ARG A 7 -14.12 1.62 -1.50
C ARG A 7 -12.90 2.53 -1.63
N LEU A 8 -13.04 3.67 -2.31
CA LEU A 8 -11.96 4.66 -2.42
C LEU A 8 -11.52 5.18 -1.05
N ARG A 9 -12.46 5.40 -0.13
CA ARG A 9 -12.12 5.82 1.24
C ARG A 9 -11.28 4.77 1.98
N ARG A 10 -11.58 3.48 1.80
CA ARG A 10 -10.76 2.40 2.37
C ARG A 10 -9.34 2.40 1.80
N VAL A 11 -9.22 2.58 0.48
CA VAL A 11 -7.91 2.71 -0.18
C VAL A 11 -7.14 3.90 0.39
N GLN A 12 -7.79 5.04 0.59
CA GLN A 12 -7.18 6.23 1.18
C GLN A 12 -6.64 5.96 2.59
N TYR A 13 -7.42 5.28 3.46
CA TYR A 13 -6.94 4.91 4.79
C TYR A 13 -5.67 4.04 4.74
N LEU A 14 -5.64 3.03 3.87
CA LEU A 14 -4.46 2.17 3.72
C LEU A 14 -3.23 2.95 3.22
N ILE A 15 -3.43 3.94 2.34
CA ILE A 15 -2.34 4.81 1.87
C ILE A 15 -1.81 5.67 3.02
N CYS A 16 -2.67 6.21 3.87
CA CYS A 16 -2.25 6.94 5.07
C CYS A 16 -1.41 6.05 5.99
N ASP A 17 -1.87 4.83 6.27
CA ASP A 17 -1.13 3.88 7.11
C ASP A 17 0.25 3.55 6.51
N ILE A 18 0.32 3.31 5.19
CA ILE A 18 1.58 3.09 4.48
C ILE A 18 2.50 4.31 4.60
N MET A 19 1.97 5.53 4.45
CA MET A 19 2.75 6.77 4.52
C MET A 19 3.34 6.97 5.92
N ASP A 20 2.53 6.78 6.95
CA ASP A 20 2.95 6.88 8.35
C ASP A 20 4.04 5.85 8.66
N GLU A 21 3.82 4.59 8.28
CA GLU A 21 4.80 3.52 8.51
C GLU A 21 6.07 3.73 7.69
N MET A 22 6.00 4.21 6.44
CA MET A 22 7.17 4.55 5.64
C MET A 22 7.96 5.74 6.20
N ASN A 23 7.29 6.68 6.87
CA ASN A 23 7.91 7.86 7.49
C ASN A 23 8.43 7.59 8.92
N ALA A 24 7.98 6.52 9.59
CA ALA A 24 8.44 6.17 10.92
C ALA A 24 9.98 5.97 10.95
N GLU A 25 10.66 6.53 11.95
CA GLU A 25 12.08 6.30 12.21
C GLU A 25 12.28 4.89 12.80
N SER A 26 12.14 3.85 11.98
CA SER A 26 12.42 2.47 12.37
C SER A 26 13.75 1.99 11.77
N GLU A 27 14.59 1.39 12.62
CA GLU A 27 15.89 0.86 12.25
C GLU A 27 15.77 -0.16 11.11
N LYS A 28 16.41 0.15 9.97
CA LYS A 28 16.58 -0.75 8.81
C LYS A 28 15.28 -1.41 8.33
N LYS A 29 14.36 -0.61 7.80
CA LYS A 29 13.34 -1.12 6.89
C LYS A 29 14.03 -1.89 5.77
N ASN A 30 13.55 -3.10 5.49
CA ASN A 30 14.10 -3.93 4.43
C ASN A 30 13.91 -3.18 3.09
N LEU A 31 15.02 -2.73 2.49
CA LEU A 31 15.03 -1.96 1.24
C LEU A 31 14.32 -2.71 0.11
N GLU A 32 14.41 -4.04 0.07
CA GLU A 32 13.73 -4.87 -0.92
C GLU A 32 12.20 -4.78 -0.76
N ILE A 33 11.71 -4.78 0.48
CA ILE A 33 10.28 -4.63 0.77
C ILE A 33 9.81 -3.23 0.42
N LEU A 34 10.59 -2.21 0.77
CA LEU A 34 10.27 -0.82 0.42
C LEU A 34 10.20 -0.64 -1.10
N GLN A 35 11.14 -1.22 -1.84
CA GLN A 35 11.10 -1.18 -3.31
C GLN A 35 9.81 -1.81 -3.84
N GLN A 36 9.43 -2.99 -3.34
CA GLN A 36 8.18 -3.65 -3.74
C GLN A 36 6.95 -2.82 -3.38
N VAL A 37 6.92 -2.19 -2.21
CA VAL A 37 5.83 -1.27 -1.80
C VAL A 37 5.72 -0.11 -2.80
N ILE A 38 6.85 0.53 -3.13
CA ILE A 38 6.91 1.63 -4.09
C ILE A 38 6.40 1.15 -5.46
N ASP A 39 6.85 0.01 -5.97
CA ASP A 39 6.43 -0.52 -7.28
C ASP A 39 4.90 -0.73 -7.36
N HIS A 40 4.28 -1.21 -6.28
CA HIS A 40 2.83 -1.37 -6.21
C HIS A 40 2.11 -0.02 -6.23
N LEU A 41 2.58 0.96 -5.47
CA LEU A 41 1.99 2.30 -5.43
C LEU A 41 2.18 3.05 -6.76
N SER A 42 3.37 2.98 -7.36
CA SER A 42 3.66 3.56 -8.67
C SER A 42 2.75 2.96 -9.75
N GLY A 43 2.52 1.65 -9.73
CA GLY A 43 1.58 0.99 -10.64
C GLY A 43 0.13 1.43 -10.45
N ALA A 44 -0.30 1.68 -9.21
CA ALA A 44 -1.63 2.20 -8.90
C ALA A 44 -1.81 3.65 -9.39
N ILE A 45 -0.80 4.50 -9.20
CA ILE A 45 -0.80 5.88 -9.70
C ILE A 45 -0.82 5.87 -11.23
N GLY A 46 0.00 5.03 -11.87
CA GLY A 46 0.05 4.88 -13.33
C GLY A 46 -1.33 4.58 -13.94
N ASP A 47 -2.08 3.66 -13.34
CA ASP A 47 -3.46 3.35 -13.79
C ASP A 47 -4.44 4.50 -13.55
N LEU A 48 -4.24 5.28 -12.47
CA LEU A 48 -5.10 6.42 -12.14
C LEU A 48 -4.86 7.64 -13.05
N VAL A 49 -3.62 7.87 -13.49
CA VAL A 49 -3.23 9.04 -14.28
C VAL A 49 -3.26 8.78 -15.79
N ASP A 50 -3.50 7.55 -16.23
CA ASP A 50 -3.62 7.22 -17.64
C ASP A 50 -4.90 7.86 -18.22
N PRO A 51 -4.79 8.89 -19.08
CA PRO A 51 -5.95 9.58 -19.63
C PRO A 51 -6.74 8.73 -20.63
N SER A 52 -6.16 7.62 -21.10
CA SER A 52 -6.77 6.68 -22.04
C SER A 52 -7.45 5.48 -21.34
N SER A 53 -7.20 5.28 -20.05
CA SER A 53 -7.76 4.18 -19.26
C SER A 53 -8.89 4.65 -18.36
N SER A 54 -9.97 3.86 -18.28
CA SER A 54 -10.85 3.94 -17.12
C SER A 54 -10.20 3.16 -15.98
N TYR A 55 -9.60 3.85 -15.01
CA TYR A 55 -8.92 3.18 -13.89
C TYR A 55 -9.82 2.11 -13.25
N SER A 56 -9.22 0.97 -12.89
CA SER A 56 -9.95 -0.12 -12.24
C SER A 56 -9.83 0.02 -10.72
N ILE A 57 -10.96 0.23 -10.04
CA ILE A 57 -10.98 0.27 -8.58
C ILE A 57 -10.51 -1.06 -7.96
N ASP A 58 -10.76 -2.20 -8.63
CA ASP A 58 -10.28 -3.51 -8.20
C ASP A 58 -8.76 -3.63 -8.31
N TYR A 59 -8.17 -3.04 -9.37
CA TYR A 59 -6.73 -2.99 -9.55
C TYR A 59 -6.06 -2.09 -8.50
N LEU A 60 -6.63 -0.90 -8.28
CA LEU A 60 -6.20 0.05 -7.25
C LEU A 60 -6.20 -0.59 -5.86
N GLU A 61 -7.33 -1.21 -5.48
CA GLU A 61 -7.43 -1.94 -4.20
C GLU A 61 -6.37 -3.03 -4.09
N ARG A 62 -6.19 -3.86 -5.13
CA ARG A 62 -5.20 -4.94 -5.12
C ARG A 62 -3.79 -4.41 -4.90
N LYS A 63 -3.38 -3.35 -5.61
CA LYS A 63 -2.04 -2.77 -5.50
C LYS A 63 -1.80 -2.19 -4.12
N VAL A 64 -2.73 -1.39 -3.61
CA VAL A 64 -2.61 -0.75 -2.29
C VAL A 64 -2.68 -1.77 -1.16
N HIS A 65 -3.57 -2.77 -1.23
CA HIS A 65 -3.60 -3.87 -0.25
C HIS A 65 -2.30 -4.67 -0.22
N THR A 66 -1.68 -4.90 -1.38
CA THR A 66 -0.41 -5.64 -1.45
C THR A 66 0.73 -4.83 -0.84
N ALA A 67 0.81 -3.53 -1.16
CA ALA A 67 1.76 -2.60 -0.55
C ALA A 67 1.61 -2.57 0.99
N HIS A 68 0.38 -2.37 1.48
CA HIS A 68 0.08 -2.40 2.90
C HIS A 68 0.50 -3.74 3.52
N TYR A 69 0.12 -4.86 2.91
CA TYR A 69 0.49 -6.17 3.42
C TYR A 69 2.00 -6.38 3.52
N LEU A 70 2.78 -6.00 2.52
CA LEU A 70 4.24 -6.14 2.52
C LEU A 70 4.90 -5.36 3.66
N LEU A 71 4.41 -4.14 3.90
CA LEU A 71 4.96 -3.24 4.91
C LEU A 71 4.66 -3.73 6.34
N PHE A 72 3.41 -4.12 6.61
CA PHE A 72 2.96 -4.50 7.95
C PHE A 72 3.11 -5.99 8.30
N LYS A 73 3.20 -6.91 7.33
CA LYS A 73 3.35 -8.35 7.61
C LYS A 73 4.73 -8.68 8.21
N ASN A 74 5.74 -7.88 7.91
CA ASN A 74 7.09 -8.15 8.40
C ASN A 74 7.27 -7.84 9.88
N GLU A 75 6.46 -6.96 10.46
CA GLU A 75 6.43 -6.71 11.90
C GLU A 75 5.95 -7.93 12.69
N ARG A 76 4.96 -8.67 12.17
CA ARG A 76 4.48 -9.91 12.80
C ARG A 76 5.54 -11.00 12.89
N LYS A 77 6.46 -11.08 11.92
CA LYS A 77 7.61 -12.02 11.98
C LYS A 77 8.71 -11.52 12.93
N ALA A 78 8.97 -10.22 12.97
CA ALA A 78 9.94 -9.62 13.89
C ALA A 78 9.55 -9.80 15.37
N TYR A 79 8.25 -9.73 15.70
CA TYR A 79 7.73 -10.02 17.04
C TYR A 79 7.83 -11.50 17.45
N LEU A 80 7.77 -12.44 16.50
CA LEU A 80 7.80 -13.88 16.80
C LEU A 80 9.21 -14.44 16.98
N CYS A 81 10.25 -13.81 16.43
CA CYS A 81 11.66 -14.19 16.66
C CYS A 81 12.27 -13.60 17.95
N ARG A 82 11.52 -12.78 18.72
CA ARG A 82 11.95 -12.23 20.02
C ARG A 82 11.29 -12.94 21.22
N LYS A 83 10.90 -14.21 21.09
CA LYS A 83 10.40 -15.03 22.21
C LYS A 83 11.31 -16.22 22.47
#